data_AF-A0A2I0KLP2-F1
#
_entry.id   AF-A0A2I0KLP2-F1
#
_cell.length_a   1.000
_cell.length_b   1.000
_cell.length_c   1.000
_cell.angle_alpha   90.00
_cell.angle_beta   90.00
_cell.angle_gamma   90.00
#
_symmetry.space_group_name_H-M   'P 1'
#
loop_
_entity.id
_entity.type
_entity.pdbx_description
1 polymer ?
#
loop_
_entity_poly.entity_id
_entity_poly.type
_entity_poly.pdbx_seq_one_letter_code
_entity_poly.pdbx_strand_id
1 'polypeptide(L)'
;MIAVFLAYCLLQAPSTILIRPHPAIWRLVHGMAVIYLVALTFLLFQKRDDARQFMKFLHPDLGVELPERSYGADCRIYLPDNPASRFKNVYETLFDEFVLAHILGWWGKAILIRNQPLLWVLSIGFEMMELTFCHMLPNFNECWWDSIVLDILICNWFGIWAGMHTVRYFDGRTYEWVGISRQPNVIGKVKRTLGQFTPAQWDKDEWHPLQGPWRFIQILTLCIVFLTVELNTFFLKFCLWIPPRNPVIIYRLILWWLIAIPTIREYNSYLQDRKTVKKVGAFVWLSLAICIVELLICIKFGHGLYPKPMPLWLVSFWSVVGVGLLVFLAVWSWQIHQRMKRKRR
;
A
#
# COMPACT_ATOMS: atom_id res chain seq x y z
N MET A 1 13.72 19.91 -18.04
CA MET A 1 12.85 18.96 -18.78
C MET A 1 11.70 18.42 -17.93
N ILE A 2 11.94 17.92 -16.71
CA ILE A 2 10.88 17.40 -15.80
C ILE A 2 9.76 18.43 -15.58
N ALA A 3 10.08 19.68 -15.23
CA ALA A 3 9.09 20.72 -14.99
C ALA A 3 8.22 21.03 -16.24
N VAL A 4 8.83 21.00 -17.43
CA VAL A 4 8.13 21.22 -18.71
C VAL A 4 7.17 20.06 -18.99
N PHE A 5 7.61 18.82 -18.77
CA PHE A 5 6.73 17.65 -18.91
C PHE A 5 5.57 17.68 -17.91
N LEU A 6 5.83 18.05 -16.65
CA LEU A 6 4.79 18.19 -15.63
C LEU A 6 3.80 19.30 -15.99
N ALA A 7 4.26 20.43 -16.53
CA ALA A 7 3.40 21.50 -17.04
C ALA A 7 2.54 21.01 -18.21
N TYR A 8 3.12 20.23 -19.14
CA TYR A 8 2.36 19.60 -20.22
C TYR A 8 1.28 18.63 -19.67
N CYS A 9 1.63 17.75 -18.72
CA CYS A 9 0.67 16.84 -18.08
C CYS A 9 -0.43 17.60 -17.36
N LEU A 10 -0.13 18.68 -16.64
CA LEU A 10 -1.12 19.53 -15.98
C LEU A 10 -2.22 20.00 -16.94
N LEU A 11 -1.82 20.37 -18.16
CA LEU A 11 -2.70 20.89 -19.20
C LEU A 11 -3.42 19.79 -19.98
N GLN A 12 -2.72 18.71 -20.34
CA GLN A 12 -3.17 17.73 -21.35
C GLN A 12 -3.44 16.31 -20.83
N ALA A 13 -3.00 15.97 -19.61
CA ALA A 13 -3.23 14.62 -19.09
C ALA A 13 -4.74 14.36 -18.86
N PRO A 14 -5.19 13.11 -19.02
CA PRO A 14 -6.59 12.78 -18.83
C PRO A 14 -7.05 13.09 -17.41
N SER A 15 -8.28 13.59 -17.27
CA SER A 15 -8.91 13.74 -15.96
C SER A 15 -9.29 12.36 -15.41
N THR A 16 -9.10 12.19 -14.10
CA THR A 16 -9.64 11.05 -13.35
C THR A 16 -11.07 11.37 -12.86
N ILE A 17 -11.70 10.41 -12.16
CA ILE A 17 -13.03 10.55 -11.55
C ILE A 17 -13.02 11.60 -10.43
N LEU A 18 -11.85 11.86 -9.84
CA LEU A 18 -11.70 12.82 -8.74
C LEU A 18 -11.71 14.26 -9.22
N ILE A 19 -12.64 15.04 -8.65
CA ILE A 19 -12.81 16.47 -8.93
C ILE A 19 -12.02 17.33 -7.95
N ARG A 20 -11.82 16.85 -6.70
CA ARG A 20 -11.13 17.58 -5.63
C ARG A 20 -9.77 16.96 -5.30
N PRO A 21 -8.76 17.72 -4.85
CA PRO A 21 -8.80 19.18 -4.60
C PRO A 21 -8.98 20.04 -5.84
N HIS A 22 -8.36 19.64 -6.95
CA HIS A 22 -8.58 20.21 -8.27
C HIS A 22 -8.15 19.18 -9.32
N PRO A 23 -8.80 19.07 -10.49
CA PRO A 23 -8.41 18.09 -11.51
C PRO A 23 -6.94 18.23 -11.95
N ALA A 24 -6.43 19.45 -11.96
CA ALA A 24 -5.03 19.73 -12.28
C ALA A 24 -4.05 19.02 -11.32
N ILE A 25 -4.38 18.88 -10.03
CA ILE A 25 -3.52 18.16 -9.09
C ILE A 25 -3.40 16.69 -9.50
N TRP A 26 -4.51 16.05 -9.84
CA TRP A 26 -4.49 14.66 -10.30
C TRP A 26 -3.75 14.50 -11.64
N ARG A 27 -3.88 15.45 -12.56
CA ARG A 27 -3.09 15.46 -13.79
C ARG A 27 -1.58 15.59 -13.53
N LEU A 28 -1.20 16.39 -12.53
CA LEU A 28 0.19 16.49 -12.08
C LEU A 28 0.68 15.16 -11.47
N VAL A 29 -0.14 14.53 -10.62
CA VAL A 29 0.17 13.21 -10.04
C VAL A 29 0.34 12.15 -11.13
N HIS A 30 -0.52 12.16 -12.15
CA HIS A 30 -0.34 11.30 -13.33
C HIS A 30 1.02 11.54 -14.00
N GLY A 31 1.42 12.80 -14.20
CA GLY A 31 2.73 13.14 -14.75
C GLY A 31 3.89 12.63 -13.89
N MET A 32 3.82 12.81 -12.58
CA MET A 32 4.83 12.31 -11.63
C MET A 32 4.92 10.77 -11.66
N ALA A 33 3.78 10.09 -11.75
CA ALA A 33 3.73 8.63 -11.85
C ALA A 33 4.36 8.11 -13.17
N VAL A 34 4.15 8.81 -14.29
CA VAL A 34 4.82 8.48 -15.56
C VAL A 34 6.33 8.69 -15.48
N ILE A 35 6.79 9.81 -14.91
CA ILE A 35 8.22 10.06 -14.69
C ILE A 35 8.83 8.96 -13.82
N TYR A 36 8.14 8.58 -12.74
CA TYR A 36 8.58 7.51 -11.86
C TYR A 36 8.67 6.17 -12.60
N LEU A 37 7.67 5.81 -13.39
CA LEU A 37 7.70 4.61 -14.23
C LEU A 37 8.88 4.61 -15.20
N VAL A 38 9.17 5.73 -15.86
CA VAL A 38 10.32 5.87 -16.77
C VAL A 38 11.63 5.73 -16.01
N ALA A 39 11.76 6.35 -14.83
CA ALA A 39 12.95 6.22 -13.99
C ALA A 39 13.17 4.77 -13.51
N LEU A 40 12.11 4.08 -13.11
CA LEU A 40 12.17 2.65 -12.76
C LEU A 40 12.54 1.79 -13.96
N THR A 41 11.99 2.08 -15.15
CA THR A 41 12.35 1.37 -16.38
C THR A 41 13.83 1.55 -16.69
N PHE A 42 14.36 2.77 -16.54
CA PHE A 42 15.79 3.02 -16.67
C PHE A 42 16.61 2.20 -15.67
N LEU A 43 16.23 2.20 -14.38
CA LEU A 43 16.88 1.40 -13.34
C LEU A 43 16.83 -0.09 -13.65
N LEU A 44 15.71 -0.60 -14.17
CA LEU A 44 15.55 -2.00 -14.56
C LEU A 44 16.59 -2.44 -15.60
N PHE A 45 17.07 -1.55 -16.47
CA PHE A 45 18.12 -1.86 -17.44
C PHE A 45 19.55 -1.74 -16.89
N GLN A 46 19.75 -1.10 -15.74
CA GLN A 46 21.07 -1.00 -15.10
C GLN A 46 21.50 -2.32 -14.45
N LYS A 47 22.81 -2.49 -14.22
CA LYS A 47 23.30 -3.53 -13.29
C LYS A 47 23.04 -3.09 -11.86
N ARG A 48 22.95 -4.03 -10.92
CA ARG A 48 22.68 -3.73 -9.51
C ARG A 48 23.69 -2.76 -8.92
N ASP A 49 24.98 -2.99 -9.17
CA ASP A 49 26.04 -2.16 -8.57
C ASP A 49 26.07 -0.76 -9.21
N ASP A 50 25.85 -0.66 -10.53
CA ASP A 50 25.69 0.62 -11.21
C ASP A 50 24.46 1.39 -10.68
N ALA A 51 23.35 0.69 -10.44
CA ALA A 51 22.14 1.28 -9.86
C ALA A 51 22.37 1.79 -8.43
N ARG A 52 23.13 1.04 -7.60
CA ARG A 52 23.54 1.49 -6.25
C ARG A 52 24.41 2.74 -6.31
N GLN A 53 25.35 2.80 -7.25
CA GLN A 53 26.16 4.01 -7.45
C GLN A 53 25.32 5.16 -7.99
N PHE A 54 24.34 4.88 -8.86
CA PHE A 54 23.41 5.89 -9.38
C PHE A 54 22.60 6.55 -8.26
N MET A 55 22.27 5.82 -7.19
CA MET A 55 21.55 6.40 -6.04
C MET A 55 22.29 7.56 -5.38
N LYS A 56 23.63 7.67 -5.52
CA LYS A 56 24.42 8.81 -5.02
C LYS A 56 24.02 10.15 -5.63
N PHE A 57 23.48 10.13 -6.86
CA PHE A 57 22.96 11.35 -7.50
C PHE A 57 21.65 11.84 -6.88
N LEU A 58 20.92 10.98 -6.16
CA LEU A 58 19.70 11.36 -5.44
C LEU A 58 20.02 11.88 -4.04
N HIS A 59 20.93 11.20 -3.34
CA HIS A 59 21.39 11.61 -2.01
C HIS A 59 22.83 11.14 -1.79
N PRO A 60 23.73 12.01 -1.28
CA PRO A 60 25.17 11.71 -1.17
C PRO A 60 25.47 10.49 -0.29
N ASP A 61 24.66 10.26 0.75
CA ASP A 61 24.84 9.16 1.71
C ASP A 61 24.41 7.77 1.20
N LEU A 62 23.99 7.65 -0.06
CA LEU A 62 23.55 6.38 -0.65
C LEU A 62 24.70 5.63 -1.35
N GLY A 63 24.43 4.37 -1.73
CA GLY A 63 25.40 3.54 -2.45
C GLY A 63 26.51 2.97 -1.57
N VAL A 64 26.26 2.89 -0.25
CA VAL A 64 27.10 2.23 0.76
C VAL A 64 26.29 1.09 1.37
N GLU A 65 26.93 -0.05 1.60
CA GLU A 65 26.28 -1.21 2.22
C GLU A 65 25.83 -0.89 3.65
N LEU A 66 24.62 -1.33 3.99
CA LEU A 66 23.99 -1.06 5.28
C LEU A 66 24.15 -2.27 6.20
N PRO A 67 24.32 -2.05 7.52
CA PRO A 67 24.33 -3.14 8.47
C PRO A 67 22.96 -3.84 8.50
N GLU A 68 22.96 -5.17 8.53
CA GLU A 68 21.72 -5.94 8.69
C GLU A 68 21.19 -5.74 10.11
N ARG A 69 19.92 -5.30 10.24
CA ARG A 69 19.23 -5.16 11.52
C ARG A 69 18.13 -6.23 11.60
N SER A 70 18.29 -7.17 12.54
CA SER A 70 17.26 -8.14 12.90
C SER A 70 16.55 -7.68 14.17
N TYR A 71 15.23 -7.57 14.15
CA TYR A 71 14.42 -7.16 15.29
C TYR A 71 14.11 -8.33 16.24
N GLY A 72 13.98 -9.53 15.70
CA GLY A 72 13.67 -10.77 16.40
C GLY A 72 14.90 -11.55 16.87
N ALA A 73 16.01 -10.88 17.20
CA ALA A 73 17.21 -11.56 17.69
C ALA A 73 17.04 -12.08 19.13
N ASP A 74 16.29 -11.36 19.97
CA ASP A 74 15.91 -11.78 21.33
C ASP A 74 14.47 -11.36 21.63
N CYS A 75 13.55 -12.32 21.64
CA CYS A 75 12.12 -12.05 21.83
C CYS A 75 11.64 -12.16 23.28
N ARG A 76 12.56 -12.19 24.25
CA ARG A 76 12.19 -12.18 25.67
C ARG A 76 11.62 -10.81 26.04
N ILE A 77 10.40 -10.82 26.57
CA ILE A 77 9.72 -9.61 27.06
C ILE A 77 10.41 -9.09 28.33
N TYR A 78 10.87 -10.00 29.19
CA TYR A 78 11.51 -9.68 30.46
C TYR A 78 12.94 -10.23 30.50
N LEU A 79 13.90 -9.34 30.69
CA LEU A 79 15.32 -9.62 30.84
C LEU A 79 15.76 -9.31 32.28
N PRO A 80 15.80 -10.31 33.18
CA PRO A 80 16.17 -10.09 34.57
C PRO A 80 17.63 -9.61 34.73
N ASP A 81 18.51 -10.05 33.83
CA ASP A 81 19.96 -9.85 33.92
C ASP A 81 20.44 -8.55 33.25
N ASN A 82 19.53 -7.73 32.72
CA ASN A 82 19.89 -6.52 32.01
C ASN A 82 20.00 -5.33 32.98
N PRO A 83 21.17 -4.67 33.11
CA PRO A 83 21.38 -3.60 34.08
C PRO A 83 20.66 -2.29 33.74
N ALA A 84 20.27 -2.06 32.47
CA ALA A 84 19.67 -0.80 32.04
C ALA A 84 18.14 -0.80 32.14
N SER A 85 17.48 -1.88 31.71
CA SER A 85 16.03 -2.03 31.80
C SER A 85 15.65 -3.50 31.70
N ARG A 86 14.75 -3.94 32.58
CA ARG A 86 14.22 -5.31 32.55
C ARG A 86 13.28 -5.58 31.38
N PHE A 87 12.82 -4.53 30.69
CA PHE A 87 11.95 -4.61 29.50
C PHE A 87 12.60 -3.92 28.29
N LYS A 88 13.94 -3.98 28.18
CA LYS A 88 14.71 -3.29 27.15
C LYS A 88 14.16 -3.53 25.74
N ASN A 89 13.92 -4.79 25.36
CA ASN A 89 13.49 -5.15 24.01
C ASN A 89 12.10 -4.57 23.68
N VAL A 90 11.19 -4.56 24.67
CA VAL A 90 9.87 -3.92 24.50
C VAL A 90 10.00 -2.41 24.37
N TYR A 91 10.84 -1.77 25.18
CA TYR A 91 11.04 -0.31 25.11
C TYR A 91 11.65 0.11 23.78
N GLU A 92 12.68 -0.58 23.31
CA GLU A 92 13.31 -0.29 22.01
C GLU A 92 12.34 -0.45 20.84
N THR A 93 11.44 -1.43 20.92
CA THR A 93 10.43 -1.69 19.88
C THR A 93 9.32 -0.63 19.92
N LEU A 94 8.80 -0.28 21.10
CA LEU A 94 7.73 0.72 21.26
C LEU A 94 8.15 2.13 20.83
N PHE A 95 9.43 2.47 20.97
CA PHE A 95 9.97 3.78 20.59
C PHE A 95 10.67 3.76 19.23
N ASP A 96 10.50 2.71 18.43
CA ASP A 96 10.97 2.70 17.04
C ASP A 96 10.02 3.50 16.13
N GLU A 97 10.57 4.04 15.05
CA GLU A 97 9.84 4.86 14.07
C GLU A 97 8.72 4.09 13.36
N PHE A 98 8.83 2.75 13.36
CA PHE A 98 7.86 1.85 12.75
C PHE A 98 6.50 1.88 13.45
N VAL A 99 6.43 2.14 14.76
CA VAL A 99 5.14 2.27 15.48
C VAL A 99 4.30 3.42 14.92
N LEU A 100 4.94 4.58 14.72
CA LEU A 100 4.27 5.74 14.11
C LEU A 100 3.94 5.49 12.63
N ALA A 101 4.83 4.81 11.91
CA ALA A 101 4.61 4.44 10.51
C ALA A 101 3.41 3.49 10.36
N HIS A 102 3.23 2.52 11.26
CA HIS A 102 2.08 1.63 11.29
C HIS A 102 0.79 2.41 11.56
N ILE A 103 0.72 3.19 12.63
CA ILE A 103 -0.49 3.95 12.98
C ILE A 103 -0.91 4.90 11.84
N LEU A 104 0.03 5.72 11.34
CA LEU A 104 -0.26 6.68 10.27
C LEU A 104 -0.53 6.01 8.94
N GLY A 105 0.20 4.94 8.62
CA GLY A 105 0.01 4.14 7.41
C GLY A 105 -1.38 3.51 7.36
N TRP A 106 -1.82 2.87 8.45
CA TRP A 106 -3.14 2.26 8.54
C TRP A 106 -4.27 3.27 8.59
N TRP A 107 -4.05 4.43 9.23
CA TRP A 107 -4.97 5.56 9.14
C TRP A 107 -5.16 6.03 7.69
N GLY A 108 -4.05 6.21 6.94
CA GLY A 108 -4.08 6.59 5.53
C GLY A 108 -4.77 5.54 4.64
N LYS A 109 -4.46 4.26 4.84
CA LYS A 109 -5.12 3.13 4.14
C LYS A 109 -6.61 3.09 4.42
N ALA A 110 -7.03 3.37 5.67
CA ALA A 110 -8.43 3.37 6.04
C ALA A 110 -9.24 4.48 5.34
N ILE A 111 -8.67 5.68 5.21
CA ILE A 111 -9.27 6.78 4.44
C ILE A 111 -9.38 6.44 2.95
N LEU A 112 -8.40 5.71 2.43
CA LEU A 112 -8.32 5.30 1.04
C LEU A 112 -9.37 4.24 0.66
N ILE A 113 -9.39 3.12 1.39
CA ILE A 113 -10.18 1.91 1.08
C ILE A 113 -11.60 1.97 1.66
N ARG A 114 -11.78 2.70 2.77
CA ARG A 114 -13.07 2.94 3.44
C ARG A 114 -13.87 1.67 3.77
N ASN A 115 -13.20 0.55 3.96
CA ASN A 115 -13.83 -0.74 4.23
C ASN A 115 -13.07 -1.51 5.33
N GLN A 116 -13.70 -1.63 6.51
CA GLN A 116 -13.08 -2.24 7.68
C GLN A 116 -12.67 -3.71 7.47
N PRO A 117 -13.52 -4.62 6.93
CA PRO A 117 -13.11 -6.00 6.70
C PRO A 117 -11.91 -6.13 5.76
N LEU A 118 -11.90 -5.37 4.66
CA LEU A 118 -10.80 -5.41 3.69
C LEU A 118 -9.48 -4.91 4.30
N LEU A 119 -9.54 -3.89 5.16
CA LEU A 119 -8.37 -3.37 5.88
C LEU A 119 -7.79 -4.39 6.85
N TRP A 120 -8.63 -5.14 7.57
CA TRP A 120 -8.17 -6.24 8.42
C TRP A 120 -7.51 -7.37 7.62
N VAL A 121 -8.09 -7.73 6.47
CA VAL A 121 -7.49 -8.73 5.56
C VAL A 121 -6.12 -8.26 5.09
N LEU A 122 -5.97 -6.98 4.74
CA LEU A 122 -4.67 -6.41 4.37
C LEU A 122 -3.71 -6.38 5.55
N SER A 123 -4.17 -6.05 6.75
CA SER A 123 -3.33 -5.98 7.95
C SER A 123 -2.74 -7.34 8.28
N ILE A 124 -3.57 -8.36 8.40
CA ILE A 124 -3.11 -9.73 8.65
C ILE A 124 -2.30 -10.23 7.45
N GLY A 125 -2.71 -9.85 6.23
CA GLY A 125 -2.00 -10.17 4.99
C GLY A 125 -0.56 -9.70 4.98
N PHE A 126 -0.29 -8.47 5.42
CA PHE A 126 1.06 -7.90 5.43
C PHE A 126 1.99 -8.65 6.41
N GLU A 127 1.52 -8.93 7.61
CA GLU A 127 2.26 -9.69 8.65
C GLU A 127 2.57 -11.11 8.18
N MET A 128 1.62 -11.75 7.48
CA MET A 128 1.86 -13.04 6.83
C MET A 128 2.93 -12.94 5.75
N MET A 129 3.02 -11.82 5.03
CA MET A 129 4.09 -11.61 4.05
C MET A 129 5.45 -11.41 4.73
N GLU A 130 5.52 -10.69 5.84
CA GLU A 130 6.76 -10.54 6.62
C GLU A 130 7.25 -11.89 7.13
N LEU A 131 6.36 -12.70 7.73
CA LEU A 131 6.66 -14.07 8.10
C LEU A 131 7.09 -14.93 6.89
N THR A 132 6.47 -14.73 5.73
CA THR A 132 6.82 -15.47 4.51
C THR A 132 8.22 -15.11 4.01
N PHE A 133 8.61 -13.84 4.11
CA PHE A 133 9.85 -13.32 3.52
C PHE A 133 10.97 -13.08 4.55
N CYS A 134 10.79 -13.41 5.82
CA CYS A 134 11.81 -13.29 6.87
C CYS A 134 13.09 -14.12 6.59
N HIS A 135 12.96 -15.20 5.81
CA HIS A 135 14.11 -15.99 5.36
C HIS A 135 14.97 -15.27 4.30
N MET A 136 14.39 -14.32 3.56
CA MET A 136 15.08 -13.51 2.56
C MET A 136 15.59 -12.19 3.15
N LEU A 137 14.79 -11.54 4.01
CA LEU A 137 15.10 -10.23 4.59
C LEU A 137 15.15 -10.34 6.12
N PRO A 138 16.33 -10.16 6.75
CA PRO A 138 16.47 -10.16 8.21
C PRO A 138 15.61 -9.11 8.92
N ASN A 139 15.30 -8.00 8.24
CA ASN A 139 14.42 -6.96 8.76
C ASN A 139 12.99 -7.43 9.04
N PHE A 140 12.50 -8.47 8.35
CA PHE A 140 11.17 -9.05 8.59
C PHE A 140 11.18 -10.13 9.67
N ASN A 141 12.34 -10.45 10.23
CA ASN A 141 12.42 -11.33 11.38
C ASN A 141 12.11 -10.50 12.62
N GLU A 142 10.84 -10.47 13.01
CA GLU A 142 10.30 -9.76 14.17
C GLU A 142 9.81 -10.76 15.23
N CYS A 143 9.52 -10.26 16.43
CA CYS A 143 9.04 -11.11 17.50
C CYS A 143 7.55 -11.41 17.36
N TRP A 144 7.12 -12.61 17.79
CA TRP A 144 5.70 -12.99 17.70
C TRP A 144 4.76 -11.98 18.37
N TRP A 145 5.19 -11.38 19.49
CA TRP A 145 4.39 -10.39 20.22
C TRP A 145 4.43 -9.01 19.56
N ASP A 146 5.46 -8.72 18.77
CA ASP A 146 5.57 -7.51 17.97
C ASP A 146 4.53 -7.56 16.84
N SER A 147 4.67 -8.54 15.95
CA SER A 147 3.77 -8.73 14.81
C SER A 147 2.30 -8.94 15.20
N ILE A 148 2.02 -9.77 16.23
CA ILE A 148 0.62 -10.06 16.62
C ILE A 148 0.04 -8.98 17.53
N VAL A 149 0.72 -8.63 18.62
CA VAL A 149 0.12 -7.77 19.64
C VAL A 149 0.35 -6.31 19.30
N LEU A 150 1.60 -5.92 19.03
CA LEU A 150 1.91 -4.52 18.76
C LEU A 150 1.39 -4.07 17.41
N ASP A 151 1.72 -4.78 16.33
CA ASP A 151 1.35 -4.35 14.99
C ASP A 151 -0.13 -4.61 14.71
N ILE A 152 -0.59 -5.87 14.64
CA ILE A 152 -2.00 -6.18 14.31
C ILE A 152 -2.99 -5.56 15.31
N LEU A 153 -2.84 -5.86 16.61
CA LEU A 153 -3.89 -5.58 17.59
C LEU A 153 -3.85 -4.16 18.17
N ILE A 154 -2.70 -3.49 18.16
CA ILE A 154 -2.55 -2.15 18.72
C ILE A 154 -2.42 -1.12 17.60
N CYS A 155 -1.31 -1.11 16.86
CA CYS A 155 -0.97 -0.05 15.91
C CYS A 155 -1.91 -0.04 14.69
N ASN A 156 -2.07 -1.20 14.05
CA ASN A 156 -2.88 -1.36 12.85
C ASN A 156 -4.36 -1.19 13.19
N TRP A 157 -4.83 -1.84 14.26
CA TRP A 157 -6.19 -1.65 14.77
C TRP A 157 -6.51 -0.18 15.05
N PHE A 158 -5.64 0.52 15.80
CA PHE A 158 -5.87 1.92 16.15
C PHE A 158 -5.86 2.82 14.91
N GLY A 159 -4.91 2.63 14.00
CA GLY A 159 -4.85 3.35 12.72
C GLY A 159 -6.12 3.15 11.90
N ILE A 160 -6.57 1.89 11.74
CA ILE A 160 -7.82 1.58 11.02
C ILE A 160 -9.02 2.23 11.72
N TRP A 161 -9.14 2.10 13.04
CA TRP A 161 -10.22 2.69 13.82
C TRP A 161 -10.27 4.21 13.65
N ALA A 162 -9.13 4.89 13.81
CA ALA A 162 -9.03 6.34 13.69
C ALA A 162 -9.34 6.81 12.27
N GLY A 163 -8.87 6.09 11.24
CA GLY A 163 -9.14 6.43 9.84
C GLY A 163 -10.61 6.23 9.48
N MET A 164 -11.22 5.13 9.91
CA MET A 164 -12.65 4.88 9.70
C MET A 164 -13.53 5.85 10.49
N HIS A 165 -13.09 6.30 11.68
CA HIS A 165 -13.76 7.37 12.42
C HIS A 165 -13.68 8.71 11.67
N THR A 166 -12.51 9.02 11.08
CA THR A 166 -12.32 10.21 10.23
C THR A 166 -13.29 10.18 9.05
N VAL A 167 -13.41 9.05 8.35
CA VAL A 167 -14.36 8.87 7.24
C VAL A 167 -15.79 9.14 7.71
N ARG A 168 -16.23 8.53 8.82
CA ARG A 168 -17.59 8.72 9.37
C ARG A 168 -17.86 10.17 9.78
N TYR A 169 -16.86 10.84 10.36
CA TYR A 169 -16.97 12.24 10.77
C TYR A 169 -17.25 13.17 9.58
N PHE A 170 -16.67 12.89 8.40
CA PHE A 170 -16.87 13.69 7.20
C PHE A 170 -18.05 13.24 6.31
N ASP A 171 -18.47 11.97 6.38
CA ASP A 171 -19.61 11.41 5.64
C ASP A 171 -20.95 12.04 6.09
N GLY A 172 -21.11 12.30 7.40
CA GLY A 172 -22.32 12.90 7.96
C GLY A 172 -22.46 14.43 7.83
N ARG A 173 -21.51 15.11 7.17
CA ARG A 173 -21.52 16.59 7.03
C ARG A 173 -22.12 16.98 5.67
N THR A 174 -23.24 17.69 5.70
CA THR A 174 -23.71 18.46 4.53
C THR A 174 -22.76 19.64 4.32
N TYR A 175 -22.07 19.66 3.18
CA TYR A 175 -21.19 20.79 2.85
C TYR A 175 -22.02 21.91 2.22
N GLU A 176 -22.15 23.04 2.91
CA GLU A 176 -22.60 24.27 2.25
C GLU A 176 -21.52 24.76 1.28
N TRP A 177 -21.86 24.87 0.01
CA TRP A 177 -20.94 25.24 -1.07
C TRP A 177 -20.72 26.76 -1.14
N VAL A 178 -20.52 27.40 0.01
CA VAL A 178 -20.23 28.83 0.07
C VAL A 178 -18.77 29.06 -0.30
N GLY A 179 -18.51 30.05 -1.18
CA GLY A 179 -17.15 30.42 -1.62
C GLY A 179 -16.28 30.95 -0.48
N ILE A 180 -14.96 30.84 -0.61
CA ILE A 180 -13.97 31.30 0.42
C ILE A 180 -14.16 32.79 0.74
N SER A 181 -14.50 33.60 -0.27
CA SER A 181 -14.72 35.05 -0.11
C SER A 181 -15.93 35.40 0.75
N ARG A 182 -16.92 34.50 0.84
CA ARG A 182 -18.17 34.69 1.59
C ARG A 182 -18.10 34.12 3.02
N GLN A 183 -16.96 33.61 3.45
CA GLN A 183 -16.77 33.13 4.83
C GLN A 183 -16.57 34.32 5.78
N PRO A 184 -17.35 34.43 6.87
CA PRO A 184 -17.34 35.59 7.75
C PRO A 184 -16.04 35.72 8.56
N ASN A 185 -15.42 34.58 8.92
CA ASN A 185 -14.25 34.56 9.80
C ASN A 185 -13.00 34.00 9.11
N VAL A 186 -11.82 34.44 9.55
CA VAL A 186 -10.51 33.91 9.08
C VAL A 186 -10.39 32.41 9.35
N ILE A 187 -10.85 31.93 10.52
CA ILE A 187 -10.90 30.50 10.84
C ILE A 187 -11.82 29.74 9.86
N GLY A 188 -12.93 30.36 9.45
CA GLY A 188 -13.84 29.80 8.44
C GLY A 188 -13.19 29.71 7.06
N LYS A 189 -12.39 30.71 6.67
CA LYS A 189 -11.59 30.69 5.43
C LYS A 189 -10.56 29.56 5.46
N VAL A 190 -9.79 29.44 6.55
CA VAL A 190 -8.79 28.36 6.71
C VAL A 190 -9.44 26.99 6.67
N LYS A 191 -10.52 26.78 7.44
CA LYS A 191 -11.30 25.53 7.44
C LYS A 191 -11.84 25.21 6.04
N ARG A 192 -12.30 26.22 5.30
CA ARG A 192 -12.81 26.04 3.93
C ARG A 192 -11.70 25.65 2.96
N THR A 193 -10.53 26.29 3.05
CA THR A 193 -9.35 25.96 2.24
C THR A 193 -8.87 24.55 2.51
N LEU A 194 -8.74 24.14 3.78
CA LEU A 194 -8.38 22.77 4.14
C LEU A 194 -9.41 21.75 3.66
N GLY A 195 -10.70 22.09 3.73
CA GLY A 195 -11.79 21.27 3.20
C GLY A 195 -11.83 21.15 1.67
N GLN A 196 -11.05 21.92 0.92
CA GLN A 196 -10.89 21.67 -0.52
C GLN A 196 -9.95 20.50 -0.80
N PHE A 197 -9.01 20.21 0.10
CA PHE A 197 -8.09 19.07 0.00
C PHE A 197 -8.72 17.74 0.41
N THR A 198 -9.95 17.76 0.95
CA THR A 198 -10.70 16.54 1.21
C THR A 198 -11.49 16.07 -0.02
N PRO A 199 -11.74 14.75 -0.16
CA PRO A 199 -12.62 14.20 -1.18
C PRO A 199 -13.97 14.92 -1.25
N ALA A 200 -14.54 14.99 -2.46
CA ALA A 200 -15.86 15.58 -2.68
C ALA A 200 -16.98 14.78 -1.98
N GLN A 201 -16.80 13.46 -1.89
CA GLN A 201 -17.70 12.51 -1.23
C GLN A 201 -16.88 11.56 -0.35
N TRP A 202 -17.41 11.29 0.85
CA TRP A 202 -16.81 10.43 1.89
C TRP A 202 -17.57 9.12 2.06
N ASP A 203 -18.37 8.77 1.06
CA ASP A 203 -19.12 7.54 0.96
C ASP A 203 -18.24 6.29 1.15
N LYS A 204 -18.81 5.28 1.80
CA LYS A 204 -18.15 3.99 2.01
C LYS A 204 -18.12 3.22 0.70
N ASP A 205 -16.96 2.63 0.41
CA ASP A 205 -16.81 1.82 -0.79
C ASP A 205 -17.46 0.44 -0.59
N GLU A 206 -18.42 0.15 -1.46
CA GLU A 206 -19.09 -1.15 -1.48
C GLU A 206 -18.30 -2.16 -2.32
N TRP A 207 -17.47 -2.96 -1.66
CA TRP A 207 -16.65 -3.98 -2.30
C TRP A 207 -17.42 -5.29 -2.54
N HIS A 208 -18.15 -5.80 -1.54
CA HIS A 208 -18.97 -7.02 -1.61
C HIS A 208 -18.28 -8.26 -2.21
N PRO A 209 -17.22 -8.79 -1.56
CA PRO A 209 -16.40 -9.88 -2.11
C PRO A 209 -17.16 -11.20 -2.33
N LEU A 210 -18.23 -11.44 -1.56
CA LEU A 210 -18.99 -12.69 -1.61
C LEU A 210 -20.19 -12.66 -2.58
N GLN A 211 -20.31 -11.62 -3.43
CA GLN A 211 -21.40 -11.56 -4.43
C GLN A 211 -21.25 -12.58 -5.56
N GLY A 212 -20.03 -13.02 -5.84
CA GLY A 212 -19.76 -14.06 -6.84
C GLY A 212 -18.28 -14.37 -6.96
N PRO A 213 -17.92 -15.53 -7.53
CA PRO A 213 -16.53 -16.00 -7.60
C PRO A 213 -15.64 -15.03 -8.40
N TRP A 214 -16.17 -14.42 -9.47
CA TRP A 214 -15.41 -13.43 -10.24
C TRP A 214 -15.15 -12.15 -9.44
N ARG A 215 -16.16 -11.65 -8.72
CA ARG A 215 -16.03 -10.47 -7.85
C ARG A 215 -15.00 -10.71 -6.76
N PHE A 216 -14.99 -11.91 -6.20
CA PHE A 216 -14.01 -12.34 -5.21
C PHE A 216 -12.59 -12.29 -5.78
N ILE A 217 -12.34 -12.87 -6.96
CA ILE A 217 -11.02 -12.85 -7.63
C ILE A 217 -10.56 -11.41 -7.89
N GLN A 218 -11.47 -10.53 -8.32
CA GLN A 218 -11.14 -9.12 -8.57
C GLN A 218 -10.70 -8.39 -7.29
N ILE A 219 -11.37 -8.64 -6.16
CA ILE A 219 -10.98 -8.02 -4.87
C ILE A 219 -9.71 -8.66 -4.32
N LEU A 220 -9.55 -9.97 -4.47
CA LEU A 220 -8.31 -10.65 -4.11
C LEU A 220 -7.11 -10.11 -4.90
N THR A 221 -7.29 -9.85 -6.20
CA THR A 221 -6.26 -9.24 -7.05
C THR A 221 -5.85 -7.86 -6.53
N LEU A 222 -6.82 -7.05 -6.08
CA LEU A 222 -6.52 -5.78 -5.43
C LEU A 222 -5.66 -5.97 -4.18
N CYS A 223 -6.01 -6.93 -3.31
CA CYS A 223 -5.21 -7.24 -2.12
C CYS A 223 -3.78 -7.64 -2.47
N ILE A 224 -3.61 -8.53 -3.45
CA ILE A 224 -2.28 -9.00 -3.90
C ILE A 224 -1.45 -7.83 -4.42
N VAL A 225 -2.01 -6.97 -5.28
CA VAL A 225 -1.32 -5.80 -5.82
C VAL A 225 -0.93 -4.84 -4.69
N PHE A 226 -1.83 -4.61 -3.73
CA PHE A 226 -1.54 -3.75 -2.58
C PHE A 226 -0.36 -4.28 -1.77
N LEU A 227 -0.41 -5.55 -1.36
CA LEU A 227 0.67 -6.21 -0.60
C LEU A 227 1.99 -6.22 -1.39
N THR A 228 1.94 -6.40 -2.72
CA THR A 228 3.14 -6.37 -3.58
C THR A 228 3.79 -4.99 -3.57
N VAL A 229 3.00 -3.90 -3.66
CA VAL A 229 3.53 -2.53 -3.59
C VAL A 229 4.22 -2.26 -2.26
N GLU A 230 3.65 -2.77 -1.16
CA GLU A 230 4.23 -2.64 0.17
C GLU A 230 5.54 -3.42 0.27
N LEU A 231 5.54 -4.71 -0.10
CA LEU A 231 6.74 -5.54 -0.13
C LEU A 231 7.85 -4.95 -1.00
N ASN A 232 7.51 -4.44 -2.18
CA ASN A 232 8.48 -3.78 -3.06
C ASN A 232 9.22 -2.64 -2.35
N THR A 233 8.59 -1.94 -1.39
CA THR A 233 9.27 -0.93 -0.57
C THR A 233 10.47 -1.51 0.18
N PHE A 234 10.29 -2.68 0.79
CA PHE A 234 11.31 -3.35 1.61
C PHE A 234 12.36 -4.04 0.74
N PHE A 235 11.95 -4.64 -0.37
CA PHE A 235 12.89 -5.25 -1.31
C PHE A 235 13.73 -4.23 -2.06
N LEU A 236 13.14 -3.13 -2.53
CA LEU A 236 13.89 -2.06 -3.20
C LEU A 236 14.87 -1.39 -2.26
N LYS A 237 14.46 -1.05 -1.03
CA LYS A 237 15.39 -0.43 -0.06
C LYS A 237 16.59 -1.34 0.23
N PHE A 238 16.35 -2.65 0.35
CA PHE A 238 17.42 -3.63 0.58
C PHE A 238 18.34 -3.76 -0.64
N CYS A 239 17.78 -3.98 -1.84
CA CYS A 239 18.57 -4.19 -3.05
C CYS A 239 19.44 -2.97 -3.41
N LEU A 240 18.93 -1.76 -3.16
CA LEU A 240 19.55 -0.49 -3.53
C LEU A 240 20.33 0.18 -2.38
N TRP A 241 20.43 -0.47 -1.22
CA TRP A 241 21.09 0.07 -0.03
C TRP A 241 20.55 1.44 0.39
N ILE A 242 19.23 1.56 0.50
CA ILE A 242 18.56 2.78 0.95
C ILE A 242 18.20 2.63 2.43
N PRO A 243 18.75 3.47 3.33
CA PRO A 243 18.40 3.43 4.75
C PRO A 243 16.91 3.69 4.98
N PRO A 244 16.26 3.07 5.98
CA PRO A 244 14.85 3.31 6.31
C PRO A 244 14.49 4.78 6.52
N ARG A 245 15.41 5.54 7.14
CA ARG A 245 15.27 6.98 7.44
C ARG A 245 15.50 7.90 6.24
N ASN A 246 15.91 7.36 5.10
CA ASN A 246 16.25 8.19 3.96
C ASN A 246 14.98 8.80 3.33
N PRO A 247 14.98 10.11 3.01
CA PRO A 247 13.83 10.79 2.40
C PRO A 247 13.32 10.16 1.11
N VAL A 248 14.16 9.45 0.34
CA VAL A 248 13.75 8.75 -0.88
C VAL A 248 12.62 7.76 -0.63
N ILE A 249 12.66 7.02 0.49
CA ILE A 249 11.58 6.09 0.86
C ILE A 249 10.30 6.87 1.17
N ILE A 250 10.41 7.97 1.92
CA ILE A 250 9.27 8.82 2.26
C ILE A 250 8.64 9.42 1.00
N TYR A 251 9.45 9.93 0.07
CA TYR A 251 8.97 10.47 -1.21
C TYR A 251 8.25 9.40 -2.04
N ARG A 252 8.79 8.18 -2.09
CA ARG A 252 8.13 7.05 -2.75
C ARG A 252 6.79 6.72 -2.09
N LEU A 253 6.72 6.67 -0.76
CA LEU A 253 5.48 6.38 -0.02
C LEU A 253 4.42 7.46 -0.26
N ILE A 254 4.80 8.74 -0.24
CA ILE A 254 3.90 9.86 -0.56
C ILE A 254 3.41 9.75 -2.00
N LEU A 255 4.30 9.46 -2.95
CA LEU A 255 3.93 9.30 -4.36
C LEU A 255 2.94 8.15 -4.55
N TRP A 256 3.20 6.99 -3.95
CA TRP A 256 2.28 5.85 -3.98
C TRP A 256 0.95 6.17 -3.33
N TRP A 257 0.93 6.90 -2.21
CA TRP A 257 -0.30 7.35 -1.58
C TRP A 257 -1.12 8.27 -2.51
N LEU A 258 -0.48 9.24 -3.16
CA LEU A 258 -1.14 10.13 -4.13
C LEU A 258 -1.67 9.38 -5.36
N ILE A 259 -0.94 8.38 -5.86
CA ILE A 259 -1.35 7.53 -6.99
C ILE A 259 -2.51 6.61 -6.57
N ALA A 260 -2.48 6.07 -5.35
CA ALA A 260 -3.45 5.11 -4.86
C ALA A 260 -4.86 5.74 -4.74
N ILE A 261 -4.96 7.02 -4.37
CA ILE A 261 -6.24 7.73 -4.21
C ILE A 261 -7.14 7.63 -5.45
N PRO A 262 -6.74 8.10 -6.65
CA PRO A 262 -7.52 7.91 -7.87
C PRO A 262 -7.59 6.45 -8.31
N THR A 263 -6.53 5.66 -8.09
CA THR A 263 -6.47 4.23 -8.50
C THR A 263 -7.57 3.40 -7.85
N ILE A 264 -7.71 3.49 -6.52
CA ILE A 264 -8.73 2.73 -5.78
C ILE A 264 -10.13 3.16 -6.18
N ARG A 265 -10.34 4.45 -6.46
CA ARG A 265 -11.63 5.01 -6.88
C ARG A 265 -12.00 4.56 -8.29
N GLU A 266 -11.06 4.62 -9.23
CA GLU A 266 -11.24 4.10 -10.59
C GLU A 266 -11.50 2.59 -10.58
N TYR A 267 -10.78 1.84 -9.75
CA TYR A 267 -10.98 0.39 -9.63
C TYR A 267 -12.34 0.06 -9.02
N ASN A 268 -12.72 0.71 -7.92
CA ASN A 268 -14.02 0.51 -7.29
C ASN A 268 -15.18 0.85 -8.25
N SER A 269 -15.07 1.98 -8.97
CA SER A 269 -16.03 2.38 -10.00
C SER A 269 -16.13 1.35 -11.13
N TYR A 270 -14.99 0.85 -11.64
CA TYR A 270 -14.95 -0.22 -12.64
C TYR A 270 -15.65 -1.49 -12.17
N LEU A 271 -15.48 -1.84 -10.89
CA LEU A 271 -16.14 -2.99 -10.29
C LEU A 271 -17.65 -2.79 -10.17
N GLN A 272 -18.12 -1.59 -9.82
CA GLN A 272 -19.55 -1.30 -9.66
C GLN A 272 -20.27 -1.04 -11.00
N ASP A 273 -19.55 -0.67 -12.05
CA ASP A 273 -20.13 -0.37 -13.36
C ASP A 273 -20.83 -1.61 -13.95
N ARG A 274 -22.09 -1.43 -14.36
CA ARG A 274 -22.92 -2.46 -14.98
C ARG A 274 -22.89 -2.42 -16.52
N LYS A 275 -22.14 -1.49 -17.11
CA LYS A 275 -22.01 -1.40 -18.58
C LYS A 275 -21.37 -2.67 -19.17
N THR A 276 -21.79 -2.98 -20.39
CA THR A 276 -21.30 -4.12 -21.18
C THR A 276 -19.85 -3.97 -21.63
N VAL A 277 -19.43 -2.75 -21.97
CA VAL A 277 -18.03 -2.42 -22.27
C VAL A 277 -17.46 -1.64 -21.08
N LYS A 278 -16.54 -2.28 -20.35
CA LYS A 278 -15.88 -1.68 -19.19
C LYS A 278 -14.46 -1.27 -19.55
N LYS A 279 -14.08 -0.04 -19.23
CA LYS A 279 -12.71 0.44 -19.37
C LYS A 279 -12.11 0.66 -17.99
N VAL A 280 -10.97 0.01 -17.75
CA VAL A 280 -10.17 0.25 -16.55
C VAL A 280 -9.52 1.63 -16.65
N GLY A 281 -9.54 2.39 -15.55
CA GLY A 281 -9.04 3.76 -15.51
C GLY A 281 -7.52 3.86 -15.70
N ALA A 282 -7.06 5.05 -16.09
CA ALA A 282 -5.65 5.28 -16.46
C ALA A 282 -4.72 5.11 -15.26
N PHE A 283 -5.14 5.52 -14.05
CA PHE A 283 -4.35 5.37 -12.84
C PHE A 283 -4.20 3.91 -12.42
N VAL A 284 -5.20 3.08 -12.68
CA VAL A 284 -5.11 1.63 -12.43
C VAL A 284 -4.04 0.99 -13.33
N TRP A 285 -4.07 1.29 -14.63
CA TRP A 285 -3.03 0.79 -15.55
C TRP A 285 -1.63 1.27 -15.18
N LEU A 286 -1.50 2.56 -14.85
CA LEU A 286 -0.23 3.16 -14.49
C LEU A 286 0.32 2.55 -13.18
N SER A 287 -0.53 2.37 -12.17
CA SER A 287 -0.16 1.73 -10.91
C SER A 287 0.26 0.28 -11.11
N LEU A 288 -0.46 -0.48 -11.93
CA LEU A 288 -0.09 -1.86 -12.26
C LEU A 288 1.27 -1.91 -12.96
N ALA A 289 1.51 -1.02 -13.93
CA ALA A 289 2.79 -0.95 -14.63
C ALA A 289 3.95 -0.63 -13.66
N ILE A 290 3.78 0.35 -12.77
CA ILE A 290 4.79 0.70 -11.76
C ILE A 290 5.04 -0.50 -10.83
N CYS A 291 3.98 -1.11 -10.29
CA CYS A 291 4.10 -2.27 -9.41
C CYS A 291 4.86 -3.43 -10.07
N ILE A 292 4.56 -3.74 -11.34
CA ILE A 292 5.24 -4.77 -12.12
C ILE A 292 6.71 -4.42 -12.31
N VAL A 293 7.04 -3.20 -12.73
CA VAL A 293 8.44 -2.80 -12.96
C VAL A 293 9.23 -2.81 -11.66
N GLU A 294 8.67 -2.34 -10.56
CA GLU A 294 9.29 -2.45 -9.23
C GLU A 294 9.57 -3.90 -8.85
N LEU A 295 8.58 -4.79 -9.04
CA LEU A 295 8.74 -6.22 -8.77
C LEU A 295 9.85 -6.84 -9.62
N LEU A 296 9.91 -6.49 -10.92
CA LEU A 296 10.97 -6.95 -11.82
C LEU A 296 12.35 -6.47 -11.37
N ILE A 297 12.46 -5.24 -10.87
CA ILE A 297 13.71 -4.72 -10.29
C ILE A 297 14.09 -5.53 -9.04
N CYS A 298 13.13 -5.78 -8.13
CA CYS A 298 13.36 -6.60 -6.93
C CYS A 298 13.87 -8.00 -7.29
N ILE A 299 13.25 -8.66 -8.29
CA ILE A 299 13.68 -9.99 -8.76
C ILE A 299 15.07 -9.93 -9.38
N LYS A 300 15.30 -8.97 -10.29
CA LYS A 300 16.58 -8.83 -11.01
C LYS A 300 17.73 -8.51 -10.05
N PHE A 301 17.56 -7.55 -9.15
CA PHE A 301 18.61 -7.11 -8.24
C PHE A 301 18.75 -8.03 -7.03
N GLY A 302 17.67 -8.69 -6.63
CA GLY A 302 17.66 -9.69 -5.57
C GLY A 302 18.39 -10.98 -5.92
N HIS A 303 18.65 -11.25 -7.20
CA HIS A 303 19.34 -12.47 -7.63
C HIS A 303 20.72 -12.59 -6.97
N GLY A 304 20.95 -13.71 -6.28
CA GLY A 304 22.19 -13.98 -5.55
C GLY A 304 22.36 -13.24 -4.22
N LEU A 305 21.35 -12.52 -3.73
CA LEU A 305 21.40 -11.87 -2.40
C LEU A 305 20.80 -12.72 -1.27
N TYR A 306 20.00 -13.74 -1.60
CA TYR A 306 19.26 -14.53 -0.62
C TYR A 306 19.87 -15.93 -0.50
N PRO A 307 20.74 -16.18 0.51
CA PRO A 307 21.43 -17.47 0.63
C PRO A 307 20.52 -18.59 1.16
N LYS A 308 19.45 -18.24 1.88
CA LYS A 308 18.54 -19.22 2.49
C LYS A 308 17.39 -19.54 1.52
N PRO A 309 17.19 -20.81 1.15
CA PRO A 309 16.02 -21.20 0.36
C PRO A 309 14.74 -21.02 1.20
N MET A 310 13.58 -20.96 0.52
CA MET A 310 12.30 -20.91 1.22
C MET A 310 12.10 -22.19 2.05
N PRO A 311 11.82 -22.08 3.36
CA PRO A 311 11.53 -23.23 4.21
C PRO A 311 10.38 -24.09 3.68
N LEU A 312 10.53 -25.42 3.77
CA LEU A 312 9.53 -26.37 3.25
C LEU A 312 8.14 -26.21 3.89
N TRP A 313 8.08 -25.83 5.17
CA TRP A 313 6.81 -25.58 5.84
C TRP A 313 6.06 -24.38 5.23
N LEU A 314 6.77 -23.33 4.80
CA LEU A 314 6.18 -22.16 4.13
C LEU A 314 5.66 -22.53 2.74
N VAL A 315 6.46 -23.31 1.99
CA VAL A 315 6.05 -23.84 0.67
C VAL A 315 4.78 -24.67 0.82
N SER A 316 4.74 -25.55 1.82
CA SER A 316 3.58 -26.41 2.08
C SER A 316 2.36 -25.60 2.49
N PHE A 317 2.54 -24.61 3.38
CA PHE A 317 1.49 -23.70 3.82
C PHE A 317 0.84 -22.97 2.62
N TRP A 318 1.63 -22.29 1.79
CA TRP A 318 1.10 -21.56 0.63
C TRP A 318 0.53 -22.48 -0.45
N SER A 319 1.07 -23.69 -0.61
CA SER A 319 0.50 -24.70 -1.51
C SER A 319 -0.89 -25.15 -1.05
N VAL A 320 -1.06 -25.43 0.25
CA VAL A 320 -2.37 -25.80 0.83
C VAL A 320 -3.36 -24.65 0.70
N VAL A 321 -2.94 -23.41 0.99
CA VAL A 321 -3.79 -22.21 0.82
C VAL A 321 -4.21 -22.04 -0.63
N GLY A 322 -3.28 -22.17 -1.59
CA GLY A 322 -3.57 -22.06 -3.02
C GLY A 322 -4.54 -23.11 -3.53
N VAL A 323 -4.29 -24.39 -3.20
CA VAL A 323 -5.20 -25.49 -3.55
C VAL A 323 -6.56 -25.32 -2.89
N GLY A 324 -6.61 -24.97 -1.62
CA GLY A 324 -7.84 -24.70 -0.89
C GLY A 324 -8.67 -23.59 -1.52
N LEU A 325 -8.03 -22.50 -1.95
CA LEU A 325 -8.66 -21.39 -2.65
C LEU A 325 -9.27 -21.82 -4.00
N LEU A 326 -8.52 -22.62 -4.77
CA LEU A 326 -9.00 -23.13 -6.06
C LEU A 326 -10.20 -24.06 -5.88
N VAL A 327 -10.15 -24.98 -4.90
CA VAL A 327 -11.27 -25.87 -4.57
C VAL A 327 -12.48 -25.05 -4.12
N PHE A 328 -12.30 -24.07 -3.24
CA PHE A 328 -13.37 -23.17 -2.80
C PHE A 328 -14.04 -22.46 -3.98
N LEU A 329 -13.27 -21.86 -4.88
CA LEU A 329 -13.79 -21.16 -6.06
C LEU A 329 -14.49 -22.12 -7.04
N ALA A 330 -13.97 -23.33 -7.23
CA ALA A 330 -14.57 -24.34 -8.08
C ALA A 330 -15.91 -24.82 -7.52
N VAL A 331 -15.98 -25.16 -6.22
CA VAL A 331 -17.21 -25.59 -5.54
C VAL A 331 -18.25 -24.47 -5.57
N TRP A 332 -17.86 -23.23 -5.27
CA TRP A 332 -18.78 -22.10 -5.29
C TRP A 332 -19.34 -21.82 -6.69
N SER A 333 -18.47 -21.84 -7.71
CA SER A 333 -18.88 -21.68 -9.12
C SER A 333 -19.83 -22.80 -9.55
N TRP A 334 -19.55 -24.05 -9.15
CA TRP A 334 -20.40 -25.20 -9.43
C TRP A 334 -21.77 -25.08 -8.76
N GLN A 335 -21.83 -24.66 -7.48
CA GLN A 335 -23.10 -24.43 -6.77
C GLN A 335 -23.96 -23.36 -7.45
N ILE A 336 -23.37 -22.26 -7.92
CA ILE A 336 -24.08 -21.23 -8.68
C ILE A 336 -24.62 -21.81 -9.99
N HIS A 337 -23.79 -22.56 -10.72
CA HIS A 337 -24.21 -23.20 -11.97
C HIS A 337 -25.40 -24.15 -11.77
N GLN A 338 -25.38 -24.98 -10.72
CA GLN A 338 -26.48 -25.89 -10.38
C GLN A 338 -27.76 -25.14 -10.03
N ARG A 339 -27.69 -24.05 -9.25
CA ARG A 339 -28.86 -23.21 -8.91
C ARG A 339 -29.46 -22.58 -10.17
N MET A 340 -28.64 -22.10 -11.10
CA MET A 340 -29.09 -21.54 -12.37
C MET A 340 -29.75 -22.60 -13.26
N LYS A 341 -29.20 -23.82 -13.31
CA LYS A 341 -29.79 -24.94 -14.05
C LYS A 341 -31.16 -25.34 -13.49
N ARG A 342 -31.32 -25.35 -12.15
CA ARG A 342 -32.62 -25.62 -11.50
C ARG A 342 -33.66 -24.55 -11.75
N LYS A 343 -33.29 -23.27 -11.85
CA LYS A 343 -34.22 -22.16 -12.18
C LYS A 343 -34.67 -22.14 -13.64
N ARG A 344 -33.95 -22.82 -14.54
CA ARG A 344 -34.27 -22.91 -15.98
C ARG A 344 -35.12 -24.13 -16.34
N ARG A 345 -35.27 -25.08 -15.40
CA ARG A 345 -36.25 -26.16 -15.46
C ARG A 345 -37.50 -25.70 -14.72
#